data_AF-A0A816R7W3-F1
#
_entry.id   AF-A0A816R7W3-F1
#
_cell.length_a   1.000
_cell.length_b   1.000
_cell.length_c   1.000
_cell.angle_alpha   90.00
_cell.angle_beta   90.00
_cell.angle_gamma   90.00
#
_symmetry.space_group_name_H-M   'P 1'
#
loop_
_entity.id
_entity.type
_entity.pdbx_description
1 polymer ?
#
loop_
_entity_poly.entity_id
_entity_poly.type
_entity_poly.pdbx_seq_one_letter_code
_entity_poly.pdbx_strand_id
1 'polypeptide(L)'
;MNSNSPDVRVQRQTVSLQSLQPKTLLCLDKDIISRKLMSDTSVVNYEYGKGTDIIYDFQEIEFMIRDEISCLPMIDTDRIHYMNYQFELYEENASLITDIRRNSEQKLLSEKKRTELRK
;
A
#
# COMPACT_ATOMS: atom_id res chain seq x y z
N MET A 1 -14.05 35.35 12.99
CA MET A 1 -14.48 34.04 13.55
C MET A 1 -13.71 32.99 12.76
N ASN A 2 -12.58 32.53 13.30
CA ASN A 2 -11.68 31.59 12.62
C ASN A 2 -12.08 30.17 13.01
N SER A 3 -12.78 29.47 12.11
CA SER A 3 -13.04 28.04 12.22
C SER A 3 -11.83 27.27 11.71
N ASN A 4 -10.78 27.16 12.52
CA ASN A 4 -9.76 26.13 12.35
C ASN A 4 -10.33 24.83 12.91
N SER A 5 -11.08 24.09 12.10
CA SER A 5 -11.38 22.69 12.35
C SER A 5 -10.05 21.92 12.35
N PRO A 6 -9.70 21.19 13.42
CA PRO A 6 -8.50 20.35 13.39
C PRO A 6 -8.78 19.25 12.37
N ASP A 7 -7.96 19.22 11.33
CA ASP A 7 -7.90 18.13 10.36
C ASP A 7 -7.47 16.89 11.15
N VAL A 8 -8.44 16.13 11.66
CA VAL A 8 -8.21 14.88 12.39
C VAL A 8 -7.69 13.88 11.38
N ARG A 9 -6.38 13.94 11.12
CA ARG A 9 -5.66 12.91 10.40
C ARG A 9 -5.75 11.65 11.24
N VAL A 10 -6.76 10.84 10.97
CA VAL A 10 -6.84 9.46 11.44
C VAL A 10 -5.51 8.84 11.04
N GLN A 11 -4.66 8.57 12.02
CA GLN A 11 -3.38 7.89 11.80
C GLN A 11 -3.74 6.47 11.34
N ARG A 12 -3.84 6.27 10.03
CA ARG A 12 -4.07 4.95 9.46
C ARG A 12 -2.89 4.07 9.79
N GLN A 13 -3.17 2.94 10.43
CA GLN A 13 -2.15 1.94 10.72
C GLN A 13 -1.49 1.51 9.41
N THR A 14 -0.17 1.53 9.36
CA THR A 14 0.60 1.11 8.19
C THR A 14 1.14 -0.31 8.40
N VAL A 15 1.06 -1.16 7.38
CA VAL A 15 1.52 -2.56 7.42
C VAL A 15 2.49 -2.81 6.26
N SER A 16 3.59 -3.48 6.55
CA SER A 16 4.59 -3.86 5.54
C SER A 16 4.02 -4.88 4.56
N LEU A 17 4.39 -4.81 3.29
CA LEU A 17 3.96 -5.79 2.28
C LEU A 17 4.25 -7.25 2.68
N GLN A 18 5.38 -7.49 3.37
CA GLN A 18 5.81 -8.83 3.79
C GLN A 18 5.06 -9.37 5.01
N SER A 19 4.35 -8.51 5.75
CA SER A 19 3.57 -8.91 6.93
C SER A 19 2.06 -8.92 6.67
N LEU A 20 1.64 -8.85 5.39
CA LEU A 20 0.24 -8.94 5.01
C LEU A 20 -0.38 -10.25 5.49
N GLN A 21 -1.54 -10.13 6.12
CA GLN A 21 -2.38 -11.26 6.50
C GLN A 21 -3.70 -11.16 5.75
N PRO A 22 -4.45 -12.26 5.57
CA PRO A 22 -5.76 -12.19 4.89
C PRO A 22 -6.71 -11.15 5.49
N LYS A 23 -6.64 -10.96 6.81
CA LYS A 23 -7.45 -9.96 7.54
C LYS A 23 -7.11 -8.50 7.24
N THR A 24 -5.93 -8.23 6.66
CA THR A 24 -5.49 -6.87 6.29
C THR A 24 -5.80 -6.55 4.83
N LEU A 25 -6.42 -7.48 4.11
CA LEU A 25 -6.79 -7.33 2.71
C LEU A 25 -8.29 -7.16 2.60
N LEU A 26 -8.71 -6.30 1.67
CA LEU A 26 -10.10 -6.25 1.26
C LEU A 26 -10.42 -7.52 0.49
N CYS A 27 -11.32 -8.34 1.01
CA CYS A 27 -11.79 -9.55 0.34
C CYS A 27 -13.25 -9.37 -0.07
N LEU A 28 -13.46 -9.16 -1.37
CA LEU A 28 -14.78 -9.00 -1.97
C LEU A 28 -15.21 -10.33 -2.59
N ASP A 29 -15.92 -11.14 -1.81
CA ASP A 29 -16.56 -12.35 -2.32
C ASP A 29 -17.97 -12.02 -2.82
N LYS A 30 -18.27 -12.45 -4.05
CA LYS A 30 -19.58 -12.27 -4.69
C LYS A 30 -20.72 -12.77 -3.81
N ASP A 31 -20.57 -13.91 -3.16
CA ASP A 31 -21.63 -14.52 -2.36
C ASP A 31 -21.83 -13.81 -1.02
N ILE A 32 -20.77 -13.20 -0.48
CA ILE A 32 -20.82 -12.38 0.74
C ILE A 32 -21.47 -11.03 0.42
N ILE A 33 -21.02 -10.36 -0.65
CA ILE A 33 -21.56 -9.08 -1.08
C ILE A 33 -23.03 -9.22 -1.46
N SER A 34 -23.38 -10.23 -2.26
CA SER A 34 -24.78 -10.42 -2.70
C SER A 34 -25.71 -10.63 -1.51
N ARG A 35 -25.26 -11.35 -0.47
CA ARG A 35 -26.03 -11.49 0.78
C ARG A 35 -26.20 -10.16 1.51
N LYS A 36 -25.12 -9.40 1.70
CA LYS A 36 -25.17 -8.07 2.35
C LYS A 36 -26.06 -7.09 1.59
N LEU A 37 -25.98 -7.08 0.26
CA LEU A 37 -26.81 -6.21 -0.57
C LEU A 37 -28.30 -6.53 -0.43
N MET A 38 -28.63 -7.82 -0.37
CA MET A 38 -30.01 -8.28 -0.18
C MET A 38 -30.53 -8.04 1.24
N SER A 39 -29.69 -8.21 2.27
CA SER A 39 -30.12 -8.05 3.66
C SER A 39 -30.21 -6.60 4.11
N ASP A 40 -29.23 -5.77 3.71
CA ASP A 40 -29.01 -4.47 4.35
C ASP A 40 -29.42 -3.31 3.45
N THR A 41 -29.43 -3.49 2.12
CA THR A 41 -29.58 -2.34 1.17
C THR A 41 -30.70 -2.51 0.15
N SER A 42 -31.49 -3.59 0.27
CA SER A 42 -32.60 -3.84 -0.64
C SER A 42 -33.86 -3.14 -0.14
N VAL A 43 -34.42 -2.26 -0.99
CA VAL A 43 -35.69 -1.61 -0.74
C VAL A 43 -36.72 -2.18 -1.71
N VAL A 44 -37.70 -2.89 -1.17
CA VAL A 44 -38.83 -3.39 -1.97
C VAL A 44 -39.83 -2.24 -2.14
N ASN A 45 -40.00 -1.77 -3.37
CA ASN A 45 -40.96 -0.72 -3.68
C ASN A 45 -42.38 -1.33 -3.85
N TYR A 46 -43.21 -1.20 -2.81
CA TYR A 46 -44.60 -1.67 -2.84
C TYR A 46 -45.59 -0.65 -3.45
N GLU A 47 -45.17 0.59 -3.70
CA GLU A 47 -46.06 1.68 -4.14
C GLU A 47 -46.23 1.74 -5.67
N TYR A 48 -45.24 1.28 -6.44
CA TYR A 48 -45.34 1.18 -7.90
C TYR A 48 -45.90 -0.20 -8.31
N GLY A 49 -47.23 -0.25 -8.44
CA GLY A 49 -48.05 -1.42 -8.77
C GLY A 49 -47.36 -2.61 -9.44
N LYS A 50 -47.25 -3.72 -8.68
CA LYS A 50 -47.07 -5.11 -9.14
C LYS A 50 -45.73 -5.48 -9.78
N GLY A 51 -44.66 -4.72 -9.60
CA GLY A 51 -43.29 -5.15 -9.95
C GLY A 51 -42.55 -5.72 -8.74
N THR A 52 -41.91 -6.89 -8.86
CA THR A 52 -40.88 -7.36 -7.91
C THR A 52 -39.53 -6.70 -8.22
N ASP A 53 -39.54 -5.38 -8.43
CA ASP A 53 -38.33 -4.66 -8.80
C ASP A 53 -37.59 -4.28 -7.52
N ILE A 54 -36.39 -4.86 -7.36
CA ILE A 54 -35.48 -4.56 -6.26
C ILE A 54 -34.84 -3.20 -6.58
N ILE A 55 -35.14 -2.19 -5.78
CA ILE A 55 -34.42 -0.91 -5.83
C ILE A 55 -33.31 -0.98 -4.79
N TYR A 56 -32.09 -0.73 -5.22
CA TYR A 56 -30.93 -0.66 -4.33
C TYR A 56 -30.77 0.78 -3.81
N ASP A 57 -30.59 0.91 -2.50
CA ASP A 57 -30.15 2.18 -1.92
C ASP A 57 -28.64 2.34 -2.10
N PHE A 58 -28.25 3.09 -3.14
CA PHE A 58 -26.84 3.33 -3.44
C PHE A 58 -26.10 4.10 -2.35
N GLN A 59 -26.78 4.92 -1.54
CA GLN A 59 -26.13 5.65 -0.45
C GLN A 59 -25.75 4.67 0.67
N GLU A 60 -26.66 3.78 1.06
CA GLU A 60 -26.34 2.76 2.06
C GLU A 60 -25.26 1.79 1.59
N ILE A 61 -25.27 1.42 0.30
CA ILE A 61 -24.20 0.61 -0.29
C ILE A 61 -22.85 1.33 -0.18
N GLU A 62 -22.81 2.62 -0.50
CA GLU A 62 -21.59 3.42 -0.38
C GLU A 62 -21.08 3.47 1.06
N PHE A 63 -21.97 3.71 2.04
CA PHE A 63 -21.60 3.72 3.45
C PHE A 63 -21.05 2.37 3.92
N MET A 64 -21.68 1.27 3.53
CA MET A 64 -21.25 -0.08 3.89
C MET A 64 -19.85 -0.40 3.34
N ILE A 65 -19.59 -0.11 2.06
CA ILE A 65 -18.28 -0.33 1.44
C ILE A 65 -17.23 0.59 2.06
N ARG A 66 -17.60 1.83 2.35
CA ARG A 66 -16.69 2.82 2.95
C ARG A 66 -16.25 2.40 4.35
N ASP A 67 -17.14 1.83 5.15
CA ASP A 67 -16.82 1.32 6.48
C ASP A 67 -15.82 0.16 6.42
N GLU A 68 -16.05 -0.80 5.52
CA GLU A 68 -15.13 -1.92 5.30
C GLU A 68 -13.73 -1.45 4.87
N ILE A 69 -13.65 -0.51 3.93
CA ILE A 69 -12.36 0.02 3.45
C ILE A 69 -11.67 0.85 4.53
N SER A 70 -12.41 1.60 5.33
CA SER A 70 -11.84 2.53 6.31
C SER A 70 -11.15 1.82 7.47
N CYS A 71 -11.53 0.58 7.74
CA CYS A 71 -10.93 -0.25 8.78
C CYS A 71 -9.61 -0.91 8.35
N LEU A 72 -9.25 -0.83 7.06
CA LEU A 72 -8.06 -1.49 6.54
C LEU A 72 -6.79 -0.65 6.73
N PRO A 73 -5.66 -1.29 7.04
CA PRO A 73 -4.38 -0.61 7.14
C PRO A 73 -3.87 -0.18 5.76
N MET A 74 -3.04 0.86 5.73
CA MET A 74 -2.34 1.27 4.52
C MET A 74 -1.11 0.37 4.31
N ILE A 75 -0.88 -0.08 3.07
CA ILE A 75 0.25 -0.96 2.77
C ILE A 75 1.49 -0.11 2.47
N ASP A 76 2.60 -0.36 3.17
CA ASP A 76 3.90 0.26 2.90
C ASP A 76 4.59 -0.48 1.73
N THR A 77 4.82 0.26 0.64
CA THR A 77 5.51 -0.21 -0.56
C THR A 77 6.96 0.29 -0.66
N ASP A 78 7.41 1.17 0.24
CA ASP A 78 8.74 1.78 0.15
C ASP A 78 9.84 0.79 0.54
N ARG A 79 9.48 -0.25 1.31
CA ARG A 79 10.40 -1.23 1.89
C ARG A 79 10.20 -2.64 1.35
N ILE A 80 9.92 -2.75 0.05
CA ILE A 80 9.83 -4.07 -0.59
C ILE A 80 11.21 -4.71 -0.57
N HIS A 81 11.39 -5.72 0.27
CA HIS A 81 12.56 -6.59 0.29
C HIS A 81 12.54 -7.44 -0.97
N TYR A 82 13.28 -7.01 -1.99
CA TYR A 82 13.56 -7.83 -3.15
C TYR A 82 14.63 -8.88 -2.77
N MET A 83 14.40 -10.15 -3.11
CA MET A 83 15.51 -11.09 -3.24
C MET A 83 16.30 -10.65 -4.47
N ASN A 84 17.36 -9.88 -4.27
CA ASN A 84 18.26 -9.48 -5.34
C ASN A 84 18.90 -10.75 -5.92
N TYR A 85 18.49 -11.14 -7.12
CA TYR A 85 19.09 -12.24 -7.85
C TYR A 85 20.48 -11.79 -8.33
N GLN A 86 21.54 -12.23 -7.64
CA GLN A 86 22.89 -11.69 -7.79
C GLN A 86 23.66 -12.12 -9.06
N PHE A 87 23.01 -12.77 -10.04
CA PHE A 87 23.70 -13.20 -11.25
C PHE A 87 23.82 -12.13 -12.36
N GLU A 88 23.19 -10.96 -12.20
CA GLU A 88 23.24 -9.85 -13.19
C GLU A 88 24.24 -8.73 -12.84
N LEU A 89 25.00 -8.85 -11.74
CA LEU A 89 25.90 -7.79 -11.24
C LEU A 89 27.16 -7.53 -12.10
N TYR A 90 27.34 -8.21 -13.23
CA TYR A 90 28.54 -8.04 -14.05
C TYR A 90 28.61 -6.69 -14.79
N GLU A 91 27.48 -5.98 -14.97
CA GLU A 91 27.44 -4.60 -15.47
C GLU A 91 27.34 -3.53 -14.35
N GLU A 92 26.97 -3.91 -13.13
CA GLU A 92 26.64 -3.02 -12.00
C GLU A 92 27.82 -2.57 -11.11
N ASN A 93 29.08 -2.86 -11.47
CA ASN A 93 30.25 -2.40 -10.71
C ASN A 93 30.27 -0.87 -10.51
N ALA A 94 29.62 -0.11 -11.40
CA ALA A 94 29.44 1.33 -11.26
C ALA A 94 28.53 1.72 -10.09
N SER A 95 27.46 0.95 -9.82
CA SER A 95 26.51 1.21 -8.73
C SER A 95 27.18 1.03 -7.36
N LEU A 96 27.87 -0.10 -7.17
CA LEU A 96 28.57 -0.40 -5.91
C LEU A 96 29.69 0.61 -5.61
N ILE A 97 30.50 0.97 -6.61
CA ILE A 97 31.55 1.99 -6.45
C ILE A 97 30.94 3.35 -6.12
N THR A 98 29.79 3.68 -6.70
CA THR A 98 29.08 4.93 -6.44
C THR A 98 28.51 4.97 -5.02
N ASP A 99 27.95 3.86 -4.54
CA ASP A 99 27.44 3.74 -3.17
C ASP A 99 28.58 3.83 -2.13
N ILE A 100 29.72 3.18 -2.41
CA ILE A 100 30.92 3.30 -1.57
C ILE A 100 31.43 4.76 -1.58
N ARG A 101 31.47 5.43 -2.73
CA ARG A 101 31.85 6.86 -2.82
C ARG A 101 30.92 7.78 -2.05
N ARG A 102 29.62 7.46 -2.02
CA ARG A 102 28.62 8.25 -1.30
C ARG A 102 28.74 8.11 0.22
N ASN A 103 29.13 6.93 0.69
CA ASN A 103 29.15 6.59 2.11
C ASN A 103 30.55 6.59 2.73
N SER A 104 31.62 6.73 1.94
CA SER A 104 33.01 6.73 2.40
C SER A 104 33.83 7.81 1.70
N GLU A 105 34.52 8.64 2.49
CA GLU A 105 35.39 9.69 1.96
C GLU A 105 36.59 9.07 1.22
N GLN A 106 36.58 9.15 -0.11
CA GLN A 106 37.69 8.64 -0.93
C GLN A 106 38.84 9.65 -0.93
N LYS A 107 39.94 9.29 -0.25
CA LYS A 107 41.19 10.06 -0.30
C LYS A 107 42.14 9.46 -1.33
N LEU A 108 42.76 10.33 -2.13
CA LEU A 108 43.82 9.92 -3.04
C LEU A 108 44.99 9.36 -2.23
N LEU A 109 45.48 8.17 -2.61
CA LEU A 109 46.66 7.58 -1.98
C LEU A 109 47.87 8.50 -2.21
N SER A 110 48.71 8.68 -1.18
CA SER A 110 49.95 9.45 -1.32
C SER A 110 50.94 8.71 -2.24
N GLU A 111 51.77 9.47 -2.96
CA GLU A 111 52.74 8.92 -3.92
C GLU A 111 53.68 7.87 -3.31
N LYS A 112 54.08 8.05 -2.03
CA LYS A 112 54.86 7.05 -1.30
C LYS A 112 54.13 5.70 -1.20
N LYS A 113 52.85 5.70 -0.79
CA LYS A 113 52.03 4.48 -0.71
C LYS A 113 51.76 3.85 -2.07
N ARG A 114 51.62 4.67 -3.13
CA ARG A 114 51.43 4.18 -4.50
C ARG A 114 52.67 3.44 -5.03
N THR A 115 53.85 3.91 -4.63
CA THR A 115 55.13 3.30 -5.04
C THR A 115 55.38 1.99 -4.28
N GLU A 116 54.98 1.89 -3.02
CA GLU A 116 55.03 0.66 -2.22
C GLU A 116 54.12 -0.45 -2.77
N LEU A 117 52.91 -0.10 -3.21
CA LEU A 117 51.95 -1.06 -3.78
C LEU A 117 52.28 -1.52 -5.22
N ARG A 118 53.25 -0.90 -5.89
CA ARG A 118 53.70 -1.24 -7.25
C ARG A 118 54.88 -2.21 -7.27
N LYS A 119 55.48 -2.50 -6.11
CA LYS A 119 56.52 -3.52 -5.96
C LYS A 119 55.88 -4.86 -5.61
#